data_AF-A0A388PJA1-F1
#
_entry.id   AF-A0A388PJA1-F1
#
_cell.length_a   1.000
_cell.length_b   1.000
_cell.length_c   1.000
_cell.angle_alpha   90.00
_cell.angle_beta   90.00
_cell.angle_gamma   90.00
#
_symmetry.space_group_name_H-M   'P 1'
#
loop_
_entity.id
_entity.type
_entity.pdbx_description
1 polymer ?
#
loop_
_entity_poly.entity_id
_entity_poly.type
_entity_poly.pdbx_seq_one_letter_code
_entity_poly.pdbx_strand_id
1 'polypeptide(L)'
;MPASFGILGGTFDPPHAGHVAAAVAAWRQLGLDEVKVIPAGLAPLRAVPPLASSEHRLAMAKLAFAPCPWARVDDREVRRTGVCWSVDTARDLAAEFPEARRVWIIGADQLARLDRWKEIDTLGRLVEFAVLSRDGLPVAAPATIAGFIRLTVLKESPCASPRPRFGPRWPRANQPETACPMRSAPTSKNTHSTNPDHACP
;
A
#
# COMPACT_ATOMS: atom_id res chain seq x y z
N MET A 1 19.80 14.86 8.77
CA MET A 1 18.32 14.82 8.85
C MET A 1 17.78 15.43 7.56
N PRO A 2 16.69 14.93 6.97
CA PRO A 2 16.15 15.48 5.73
C PRO A 2 15.62 16.90 5.96
N ALA A 3 15.95 17.83 5.06
CA ALA A 3 15.36 19.16 5.02
C ALA A 3 13.95 19.12 4.43
N SER A 4 13.65 18.13 3.59
CA SER A 4 12.30 17.88 3.08
C SER A 4 12.00 16.39 2.86
N PHE A 5 10.78 15.96 3.17
CA PHE A 5 10.37 14.59 2.93
C PHE A 5 8.88 14.45 2.58
N GLY A 6 8.60 13.37 1.85
CA GLY A 6 7.25 12.93 1.53
C GLY A 6 6.70 11.95 2.57
N ILE A 7 5.40 11.97 2.80
CA ILE A 7 4.67 11.02 3.64
C ILE A 7 3.70 10.29 2.72
N LEU A 8 3.96 9.01 2.45
CA LEU A 8 3.03 8.14 1.74
C LEU A 8 2.37 7.21 2.75
N GLY A 9 1.23 7.67 3.28
CA GLY A 9 0.36 6.85 4.13
C GLY A 9 -0.55 5.96 3.28
N GLY A 10 -0.75 4.71 3.69
CA GLY A 10 -1.64 3.80 2.99
C GLY A 10 -1.78 2.46 3.69
N THR A 11 -2.85 1.73 3.40
CA THR A 11 -3.01 0.40 3.99
C THR A 11 -2.08 -0.63 3.37
N PHE A 12 -1.76 -0.52 2.07
CA PHE A 12 -0.89 -1.46 1.35
C PHE A 12 -1.32 -2.92 1.51
N ASP A 13 -2.54 -3.23 1.06
CA ASP A 13 -3.15 -4.56 1.16
C ASP A 13 -3.56 -5.12 -0.21
N PRO A 14 -2.60 -5.48 -1.09
CA PRO A 14 -1.15 -5.31 -0.97
C PRO A 14 -0.64 -3.96 -1.54
N PRO A 15 0.63 -3.57 -1.31
CA PRO A 15 1.26 -2.51 -2.09
C PRO A 15 1.29 -2.88 -3.59
N HIS A 16 1.30 -1.87 -4.46
CA HIS A 16 1.19 -2.05 -5.91
C HIS A 16 1.88 -0.91 -6.65
N ALA A 17 2.06 -1.04 -7.98
CA ALA A 17 2.78 -0.08 -8.80
C ALA A 17 2.29 1.38 -8.67
N GLY A 18 0.98 1.60 -8.48
CA GLY A 18 0.44 2.95 -8.23
C GLY A 18 0.99 3.65 -6.99
N HIS A 19 1.27 2.92 -5.90
CA HIS A 19 1.87 3.49 -4.69
C HIS A 19 3.32 3.92 -4.96
N VAL A 20 4.08 3.08 -5.65
CA VAL A 20 5.46 3.38 -6.03
C VAL A 20 5.50 4.55 -7.01
N ALA A 21 4.60 4.60 -7.99
CA ALA A 21 4.51 5.69 -8.94
C ALA A 21 4.21 7.04 -8.27
N ALA A 22 3.29 7.08 -7.29
CA ALA A 22 3.00 8.29 -6.52
C ALA A 22 4.22 8.77 -5.71
N ALA A 23 4.91 7.85 -5.03
CA ALA A 23 6.13 8.16 -4.29
C ALA A 23 7.24 8.68 -5.20
N VAL A 24 7.47 8.03 -6.35
CA VAL A 24 8.48 8.45 -7.35
C VAL A 24 8.15 9.83 -7.91
N ALA A 25 6.88 10.08 -8.26
CA ALA A 25 6.45 11.35 -8.81
C ALA A 25 6.67 12.49 -7.81
N ALA A 26 6.27 12.30 -6.56
CA ALA A 26 6.47 13.28 -5.50
C ALA A 26 7.96 13.53 -5.23
N TRP A 27 8.74 12.46 -5.06
CA TRP A 27 10.19 12.55 -4.82
C TRP A 27 10.90 13.35 -5.90
N ARG A 28 10.65 13.03 -7.18
CA ARG A 28 11.32 13.69 -8.32
C ARG A 28 10.84 15.12 -8.56
N GLN A 29 9.53 15.35 -8.57
CA GLN A 29 8.97 16.64 -8.99
C GLN A 29 9.07 17.70 -7.90
N LEU A 30 9.10 17.29 -6.63
CA LEU A 30 9.17 18.21 -5.49
C LEU A 30 10.57 18.30 -4.88
N GLY A 31 11.56 17.57 -5.42
CA GLY A 31 12.94 17.58 -4.94
C GLY A 31 13.08 17.12 -3.49
N LEU A 32 12.32 16.10 -3.08
CA LEU A 32 12.33 15.61 -1.70
C LEU A 32 13.61 14.83 -1.41
N ASP A 33 14.15 14.94 -0.20
CA ASP A 33 15.33 14.16 0.20
C ASP A 33 14.99 12.67 0.34
N GLU A 34 13.80 12.39 0.89
CA GLU A 34 13.29 11.04 1.07
C GLU A 34 11.75 10.98 1.02
N VAL A 35 11.22 9.77 0.95
CA VAL A 35 9.78 9.50 1.16
C VAL A 35 9.63 8.46 2.26
N LYS A 36 8.94 8.86 3.33
CA LYS A 36 8.50 7.98 4.41
C LYS A 36 7.23 7.26 3.98
N VAL A 37 7.34 5.95 3.76
CA VAL A 37 6.22 5.05 3.45
C VAL A 37 5.69 4.51 4.77
N ILE A 38 4.44 4.84 5.10
CA ILE A 38 3.85 4.54 6.40
C ILE A 38 2.66 3.59 6.22
N PRO A 39 2.86 2.27 6.41
CA PRO A 39 1.76 1.32 6.42
C PRO A 39 0.81 1.61 7.58
N ALA A 40 -0.47 1.81 7.24
CA ALA A 40 -1.48 2.18 8.22
C ALA A 40 -1.64 1.08 9.27
N GLY A 41 -1.75 1.49 10.54
CA GLY A 41 -2.10 0.60 11.66
C GLY A 41 -3.58 0.24 11.63
N LEU A 42 -4.30 0.59 12.69
CA LEU A 42 -5.76 0.49 12.73
C LEU A 42 -6.40 1.76 12.16
N ALA A 43 -6.81 1.72 10.88
CA ALA A 43 -7.48 2.84 10.23
C ALA A 43 -9.01 2.81 10.52
N PRO A 44 -9.59 3.87 11.11
CA PRO A 44 -10.99 3.90 11.55
C PRO A 44 -12.00 4.06 10.42
N LEU A 45 -11.57 4.59 9.27
CA LEU A 45 -12.44 5.00 8.16
C LEU A 45 -12.71 3.89 7.13
N ARG A 46 -12.27 2.65 7.38
CA ARG A 46 -12.50 1.53 6.46
C ARG A 46 -13.75 0.75 6.87
N ALA A 47 -14.67 0.60 5.91
CA ALA A 47 -15.86 -0.24 6.06
C ALA A 47 -15.51 -1.74 6.13
N VAL A 48 -14.39 -2.14 5.52
CA VAL A 48 -13.90 -3.52 5.49
C VAL A 48 -12.47 -3.55 6.02
N PRO A 49 -12.16 -4.40 7.02
CA PRO A 49 -10.80 -4.54 7.53
C PRO A 49 -9.86 -5.08 6.45
N PRO A 50 -8.55 -4.77 6.52
CA PRO A 50 -7.57 -5.35 5.60
C PRO A 50 -7.55 -6.88 5.68
N LEU A 51 -7.28 -7.54 4.56
CA LEU A 51 -7.12 -8.99 4.47
C LEU A 51 -5.80 -9.44 5.12
N ALA A 52 -4.71 -8.72 4.85
CA ALA A 52 -3.41 -9.01 5.46
C ALA A 52 -3.23 -8.30 6.81
N SER A 53 -2.54 -8.97 7.74
CA SER A 53 -2.15 -8.39 9.02
C SER A 53 -1.27 -7.15 8.83
N SER A 54 -1.19 -6.28 9.85
CA SER A 54 -0.30 -5.12 9.85
C SER A 54 1.16 -5.49 9.59
N GLU A 55 1.62 -6.61 10.14
CA GLU A 55 2.99 -7.12 9.99
C GLU A 55 3.25 -7.58 8.55
N HIS A 56 2.30 -8.29 7.94
CA HIS A 56 2.40 -8.69 6.54
C HIS A 56 2.39 -7.48 5.60
N ARG A 57 1.53 -6.49 5.84
CA ARG A 57 1.49 -5.25 5.04
C ARG A 57 2.79 -4.46 5.16
N LEU A 58 3.37 -4.39 6.36
CA LEU A 58 4.69 -3.81 6.58
C LEU A 58 5.79 -4.54 5.81
N ALA A 59 5.81 -5.88 5.88
CA ALA A 59 6.79 -6.69 5.16
C ALA A 59 6.65 -6.52 3.64
N MET A 60 5.42 -6.53 3.11
CA MET A 60 5.17 -6.28 1.69
C MET A 60 5.59 -4.86 1.29
N ALA A 61 5.35 -3.84 2.11
CA ALA A 61 5.80 -2.48 1.84
C ALA A 61 7.33 -2.39 1.78
N LYS A 62 8.04 -3.05 2.70
CA LYS A 62 9.51 -3.15 2.67
C LYS A 62 10.01 -3.77 1.36
N LEU A 63 9.38 -4.85 0.90
CA LEU A 63 9.74 -5.49 -0.37
C LEU A 63 9.43 -4.60 -1.58
N ALA A 64 8.26 -3.95 -1.61
CA ALA A 64 7.84 -3.10 -2.71
C ALA A 64 8.74 -1.87 -2.91
N PHE A 65 9.28 -1.32 -1.82
CA PHE A 65 10.13 -0.12 -1.83
C PHE A 65 11.63 -0.41 -1.69
N ALA A 66 12.06 -1.67 -1.52
CA ALA A 66 13.47 -2.05 -1.43
C ALA A 66 14.33 -1.55 -2.62
N PRO A 67 13.84 -1.52 -3.88
CA PRO A 67 14.61 -0.97 -5.00
C PRO A 67 14.75 0.56 -5.00
N CYS A 68 14.11 1.27 -4.07
CA CYS A 68 14.05 2.73 -4.04
C CYS A 68 14.95 3.28 -2.92
N PRO A 69 16.20 3.70 -3.19
CA PRO A 69 17.16 4.11 -2.15
C PRO A 69 16.75 5.38 -1.39
N TRP A 70 15.83 6.18 -1.94
CA TRP A 70 15.22 7.36 -1.31
C TRP A 70 13.99 7.04 -0.45
N ALA A 71 13.47 5.81 -0.50
CA ALA A 71 12.31 5.42 0.28
C ALA A 71 12.74 4.91 1.67
N ARG A 72 11.96 5.26 2.69
CA ARG A 72 12.11 4.77 4.06
C ARG A 72 10.77 4.21 4.51
N VAL A 73 10.71 2.92 4.81
CA VAL A 73 9.49 2.32 5.37
C VAL A 73 9.49 2.53 6.88
N ASP A 74 8.44 3.17 7.38
CA ASP A 74 8.27 3.57 8.77
C ASP A 74 7.13 2.76 9.40
N ASP A 75 7.43 2.05 10.48
CA ASP A 75 6.49 1.13 11.14
C ASP A 75 5.72 1.75 12.31
N ARG A 76 5.81 3.08 12.51
CA ARG A 76 5.20 3.78 13.64
C ARG A 76 3.70 3.48 13.84
N GLU A 77 2.93 3.44 12.76
CA GLU A 77 1.49 3.18 12.85
C GLU A 77 1.19 1.70 13.08
N VAL A 78 2.03 0.80 12.56
CA VAL A 78 1.91 -0.65 12.81
C VAL A 78 2.20 -0.97 14.27
N ARG A 79 3.12 -0.24 14.92
CA ARG A 79 3.45 -0.40 16.34
C ARG A 79 2.49 0.31 17.29
N ARG A 80 1.67 1.24 16.79
CA ARG A 80 0.75 2.03 17.60
C ARG A 80 -0.46 1.20 17.99
N THR A 81 -0.82 1.21 19.27
CA THR A 81 -2.05 0.61 19.76
C THR A 81 -3.24 1.51 19.50
N GLY A 82 -4.35 0.94 19.06
CA GLY A 82 -5.59 1.67 18.83
C GLY A 82 -5.62 2.43 17.50
N VAL A 83 -6.63 3.29 17.37
CA VAL A 83 -6.94 3.98 16.12
C VAL A 83 -5.82 4.94 15.72
N CYS A 84 -5.34 4.82 14.48
CA CYS A 84 -4.32 5.70 13.91
C CYS A 84 -4.98 6.76 13.02
N TRP A 85 -4.70 8.03 13.32
CA TRP A 85 -5.13 9.17 12.51
C TRP A 85 -3.93 9.85 11.85
N SER A 86 -4.11 10.25 10.59
CA SER A 86 -3.08 10.96 9.82
C SER A 86 -2.54 12.21 10.53
N VAL A 87 -3.41 12.94 11.25
CA VAL A 87 -3.01 14.13 12.01
C VAL A 87 -2.07 13.80 13.17
N ASP A 88 -2.22 12.65 13.81
CA ASP A 88 -1.37 12.23 14.92
C ASP A 88 0.02 11.83 14.37
N THR A 89 0.04 11.09 13.27
CA THR A 89 1.28 10.80 12.52
C THR A 89 1.99 12.09 12.06
N ALA A 90 1.26 13.08 11.57
CA ALA A 90 1.83 14.37 11.18
C ALA A 90 2.41 15.15 12.37
N ARG A 91 1.76 15.09 13.55
CA ARG A 91 2.27 15.69 14.79
C ARG A 91 3.59 15.04 15.23
N ASP A 92 3.65 13.70 15.23
CA ASP A 92 4.87 12.99 15.59
C ASP A 92 6.04 13.36 14.67
N LEU A 93 5.78 13.39 13.36
CA LEU A 93 6.76 13.79 12.35
C LEU A 93 7.16 15.26 12.45
N ALA A 94 6.25 16.12 12.89
CA ALA A 94 6.55 17.52 13.16
C ALA A 94 7.44 17.70 14.39
N ALA A 95 7.19 16.95 15.46
CA ALA A 95 8.03 16.95 16.65
C ALA A 95 9.43 16.37 16.37
N GLU A 96 9.51 15.30 15.58
CA GLU A 96 10.77 14.62 15.24
C GLU A 96 11.65 15.45 14.28
N PHE A 97 11.03 16.18 13.34
CA PHE A 97 11.73 16.95 12.32
C PHE A 97 11.21 18.39 12.22
N PRO A 98 11.36 19.24 13.25
CA PRO A 98 10.64 20.53 13.38
C PRO A 98 10.80 21.46 12.16
N GLU A 99 12.00 21.54 11.60
CA GLU A 99 12.33 22.43 10.48
C GLU A 99 12.08 21.81 9.09
N ALA A 100 11.75 20.52 9.02
CA ALA A 100 11.62 19.85 7.73
C ALA A 100 10.32 20.23 7.03
N ARG A 101 10.41 20.46 5.72
CA ARG A 101 9.22 20.54 4.85
C ARG A 101 8.60 19.15 4.71
N ARG A 102 7.29 19.04 5.00
CA ARG A 102 6.56 17.76 4.99
C ARG A 102 5.48 17.78 3.93
N VAL A 103 5.47 16.80 3.05
CA VAL A 103 4.48 16.68 1.97
C VAL A 103 3.74 15.36 2.07
N TRP A 104 2.44 15.40 2.37
CA TRP A 104 1.57 14.24 2.35
C TRP A 104 1.14 13.89 0.93
N ILE A 105 1.50 12.69 0.50
CA ILE A 105 1.25 12.19 -0.85
C ILE A 105 -0.06 11.41 -0.84
N ILE A 106 -1.00 11.80 -1.68
CA ILE A 106 -2.33 11.19 -1.79
C ILE A 106 -2.69 10.87 -3.25
N GLY A 107 -3.61 9.92 -3.42
CA GLY A 107 -4.30 9.71 -4.70
C GLY A 107 -5.51 10.63 -4.85
N ALA A 108 -6.00 10.78 -6.09
CA ALA A 108 -7.20 11.57 -6.38
C ALA A 108 -8.45 11.07 -5.64
N ASP A 109 -8.53 9.76 -5.36
CA ASP A 109 -9.60 9.14 -4.55
C ASP A 109 -9.63 9.67 -3.10
N GLN A 110 -8.46 9.88 -2.50
CA GLN A 110 -8.33 10.42 -1.15
C GLN A 110 -8.60 11.93 -1.15
N LEU A 111 -8.15 12.65 -2.19
CA LEU A 111 -8.35 14.09 -2.31
C LEU A 111 -9.84 14.46 -2.27
N ALA A 112 -10.68 13.70 -2.97
CA ALA A 112 -12.13 13.93 -3.02
C ALA A 112 -12.83 13.83 -1.64
N ARG A 113 -12.17 13.25 -0.64
CA ARG A 113 -12.69 13.06 0.72
C ARG A 113 -11.79 13.67 1.80
N LEU A 114 -10.82 14.49 1.40
CA LEU A 114 -9.79 15.01 2.28
C LEU A 114 -10.37 15.93 3.37
N ASP A 115 -11.47 16.62 3.06
CA ASP A 115 -12.24 17.45 3.99
C ASP A 115 -12.85 16.67 5.16
N ARG A 116 -12.98 15.35 5.03
CA ARG A 116 -13.49 14.45 6.09
C ARG A 116 -12.39 13.87 6.97
N TRP A 117 -11.13 14.19 6.71
CA TRP A 117 -10.03 13.72 7.55
C TRP A 117 -10.11 14.41 8.91
N LYS A 118 -9.83 13.65 9.97
CA LYS A 118 -9.86 14.16 11.34
C LYS A 118 -8.90 15.36 11.48
N GLU A 119 -9.43 16.46 11.99
CA GLU A 119 -8.68 17.71 12.23
C GLU A 119 -7.92 18.20 10.98
N ILE A 120 -8.59 18.19 9.82
CA ILE A 120 -7.98 18.58 8.53
C ILE A 120 -7.34 19.97 8.55
N ASP A 121 -7.89 20.93 9.29
CA ASP A 121 -7.28 22.25 9.47
C ASP A 121 -5.89 22.17 10.13
N THR A 122 -5.77 21.34 11.16
CA THR A 122 -4.50 21.11 11.85
C THR A 122 -3.53 20.36 10.95
N LEU A 123 -4.01 19.33 10.25
CA LEU A 123 -3.19 18.58 9.30
C LEU A 123 -2.65 19.50 8.19
N GLY A 124 -3.48 20.36 7.59
CA GLY A 124 -3.07 21.31 6.55
C GLY A 124 -2.07 22.39 7.02
N ARG A 125 -1.96 22.63 8.33
CA ARG A 125 -0.88 23.46 8.90
C ARG A 125 0.42 22.68 9.08
N LEU A 126 0.34 21.38 9.35
CA LEU A 126 1.52 20.52 9.60
C LEU A 126 2.20 20.05 8.30
N VAL A 127 1.42 19.88 7.23
CA VAL A 127 1.91 19.33 5.95
C VAL A 127 1.38 20.09 4.75
N GLU A 128 2.10 19.98 3.64
CA GLU A 128 1.59 20.24 2.30
C GLU A 128 0.99 18.96 1.73
N PHE A 129 0.14 19.06 0.73
CA PHE A 129 -0.43 17.91 0.03
C PHE A 129 0.11 17.84 -1.39
N ALA A 130 0.40 16.62 -1.84
CA ALA A 130 0.70 16.33 -3.23
C ALA A 130 -0.24 15.23 -3.73
N VAL A 131 -0.96 15.50 -4.81
CA VAL A 131 -1.92 14.54 -5.39
C VAL A 131 -1.39 14.01 -6.71
N LEU A 132 -1.32 12.68 -6.85
CA LEU A 132 -1.12 12.06 -8.16
C LEU A 132 -2.48 11.92 -8.86
N SER A 133 -2.64 12.62 -9.98
CA SER A 133 -3.80 12.44 -10.87
C SER A 133 -3.75 11.06 -11.50
N ARG A 134 -4.76 10.22 -11.27
CA ARG A 134 -4.92 8.93 -11.95
C ARG A 134 -6.28 8.92 -12.65
N ASP A 135 -6.34 8.34 -13.84
CA ASP A 135 -7.58 7.95 -14.51
C ASP A 135 -8.58 9.09 -14.79
N GLY A 136 -8.10 10.33 -15.02
CA GLY A 136 -8.95 11.47 -15.37
C GLY A 136 -9.82 12.01 -14.24
N LEU A 137 -9.60 11.56 -13.00
CA LEU A 137 -10.32 12.08 -11.84
C LEU A 137 -10.00 13.57 -11.57
N PRO A 138 -10.96 14.35 -11.06
CA PRO A 138 -10.70 15.73 -10.66
C PRO A 138 -9.62 15.80 -9.58
N VAL A 139 -8.66 16.70 -9.78
CA VAL A 139 -7.57 16.98 -8.82
C VAL A 139 -7.76 18.31 -8.09
N ALA A 140 -9.01 18.76 -7.98
CA ALA A 140 -9.37 19.94 -7.21
C ALA A 140 -9.61 19.58 -5.74
N ALA A 141 -9.06 20.39 -4.84
CA ALA A 141 -9.39 20.29 -3.42
C ALA A 141 -10.88 20.60 -3.19
N PRO A 142 -11.54 19.93 -2.22
CA PRO A 142 -12.86 20.33 -1.77
C PRO A 142 -12.88 21.82 -1.38
N ALA A 143 -13.95 22.54 -1.74
CA ALA A 143 -14.07 23.98 -1.50
C ALA A 143 -13.95 24.35 -0.01
N THR A 144 -14.35 23.44 0.87
CA THR A 144 -14.26 23.56 2.33
C THR A 144 -12.83 23.69 2.85
N ILE A 145 -11.84 23.16 2.11
CA ILE A 145 -10.44 23.15 2.54
C ILE A 145 -9.48 23.87 1.59
N ALA A 146 -9.93 24.19 0.37
CA ALA A 146 -9.12 24.83 -0.66
C ALA A 146 -8.48 26.16 -0.22
N GLY A 147 -9.09 26.87 0.75
CA GLY A 147 -8.59 28.15 1.25
C GLY A 147 -7.39 28.07 2.20
N PHE A 148 -7.09 26.90 2.77
CA PHE A 148 -6.02 26.77 3.78
C PHE A 148 -5.03 25.63 3.53
N ILE A 149 -5.33 24.67 2.65
CA ILE A 149 -4.37 23.63 2.28
C ILE A 149 -3.45 24.10 1.16
N ARG A 150 -2.18 23.70 1.22
CA ARG A 150 -1.25 23.82 0.08
C ARG A 150 -1.29 22.52 -0.71
N LEU A 151 -1.89 22.55 -1.91
CA LEU A 151 -2.01 21.37 -2.78
C LEU A 151 -1.15 21.52 -4.04
N THR A 152 -0.32 20.53 -4.32
CA THR A 152 0.41 20.39 -5.58
C THR A 152 -0.10 19.21 -6.38
N VAL A 153 -0.44 19.42 -7.65
CA VAL A 153 -0.81 18.33 -8.55
C VAL A 153 0.44 17.76 -9.21
N LEU A 154 0.69 16.48 -8.98
CA LEU A 154 1.78 15.74 -9.58
C LEU A 154 1.35 15.20 -10.94
N LYS A 155 2.26 15.28 -11.91
CA LYS A 155 2.09 14.62 -13.20
C LYS A 155 2.47 13.15 -13.05
N GLU A 156 1.73 12.26 -13.71
CA GLU A 156 2.22 10.88 -13.88
C GLU A 156 3.56 10.94 -14.60
N SER A 157 4.60 10.41 -13.93
CA SER A 157 5.82 10.08 -14.64
C SER A 157 5.49 8.85 -15.48
N PRO A 158 5.80 8.82 -16.79
CA PRO A 158 5.67 7.61 -17.58
C PRO A 158 6.41 6.51 -16.83
N CYS A 159 5.67 5.56 -16.27
CA CYS A 159 6.30 4.37 -15.77
C CYS A 159 6.90 3.72 -17.02
N ALA A 160 8.22 3.73 -17.14
CA ALA A 160 8.92 2.84 -18.05
C ALA A 160 8.78 1.41 -17.49
N SER A 161 7.55 0.94 -17.28
CA SER A 161 7.32 -0.49 -17.33
C SER A 161 7.63 -0.86 -18.78
N PRO A 162 8.60 -1.73 -19.08
CA PRO A 162 8.39 -2.57 -20.23
C PRO A 162 7.03 -3.20 -19.95
N ARG A 163 5.99 -2.81 -20.73
CA ARG A 163 4.84 -3.69 -20.86
C ARG A 163 5.49 -5.03 -21.13
N PRO A 164 5.22 -6.10 -20.36
CA PRO A 164 5.58 -7.40 -20.87
C PRO A 164 4.97 -7.43 -22.26
N ARG A 165 5.82 -7.44 -23.29
CA ARG A 165 5.38 -7.83 -24.61
C ARG A 165 4.99 -9.27 -24.35
N PHE A 166 3.72 -9.49 -24.00
CA PHE A 166 3.11 -10.77 -24.22
C PHE A 166 3.40 -11.02 -25.69
N GLY A 167 4.31 -11.96 -25.93
CA GLY A 167 4.65 -12.42 -27.26
C GLY A 167 3.37 -12.74 -28.02
N PRO A 168 3.43 -12.78 -29.36
CA PRO A 168 2.24 -12.89 -30.17
C PRO A 168 1.36 -14.03 -29.67
N ARG A 169 0.14 -13.65 -29.26
CA ARG A 169 -1.08 -14.44 -29.24
C ARG A 169 -0.83 -15.95 -29.21
N TRP A 170 -1.02 -16.58 -28.04
CA TRP A 170 -1.12 -18.04 -27.95
C TRP A 170 -2.03 -18.51 -29.10
N PRO A 171 -1.52 -19.27 -30.09
CA PRO A 171 -2.38 -19.77 -31.14
C PRO A 171 -3.44 -20.63 -30.45
N ARG A 172 -4.72 -20.46 -30.80
CA ARG A 172 -5.75 -21.43 -30.42
C ARG A 172 -5.31 -22.75 -31.04
N ALA A 173 -4.59 -23.56 -30.27
CA ALA A 173 -4.32 -24.93 -30.62
C ALA A 173 -5.68 -25.62 -30.51
N ASN A 174 -6.19 -25.99 -31.68
CA ASN A 174 -7.26 -26.96 -31.83
C ASN A 174 -7.06 -28.07 -30.81
N GLN A 175 -8.15 -28.42 -30.12
CA GLN A 175 -8.25 -29.70 -29.44
C GLN A 175 -7.88 -30.82 -30.41
N PRO A 176 -7.17 -31.82 -29.91
CA PRO A 176 -7.62 -33.17 -30.11
C PRO A 176 -7.96 -33.77 -28.75
N GLU A 177 -9.18 -34.28 -28.65
CA GLU A 177 -9.59 -35.27 -27.65
C GLU A 177 -8.51 -36.34 -27.55
N THR A 178 -7.76 -36.39 -26.44
CA THR A 178 -7.18 -37.64 -25.95
C THR A 178 -7.03 -37.54 -24.44
N ALA A 179 -7.63 -38.53 -23.78
CA ALA A 179 -7.74 -38.65 -22.34
C ALA A 179 -6.39 -38.66 -21.63
N CYS A 180 -6.35 -38.01 -20.47
CA CYS A 180 -5.31 -38.19 -19.47
C CYS A 180 -5.36 -39.64 -18.93
N PRO A 181 -4.32 -40.47 -19.07
CA PRO A 181 -4.27 -41.74 -18.36
C PRO A 181 -3.98 -41.44 -16.89
N MET A 182 -4.99 -41.57 -16.04
CA MET A 182 -4.81 -41.65 -14.59
C MET A 182 -3.81 -42.77 -14.30
N ARG A 183 -2.61 -42.42 -13.84
CA ARG A 183 -1.72 -43.37 -13.17
C ARG A 183 -2.32 -43.68 -11.81
N SER A 184 -2.88 -44.87 -11.70
CA SER A 184 -3.32 -45.50 -10.47
C SER A 184 -2.13 -45.66 -9.51
N ALA A 185 -2.29 -45.15 -8.28
CA ALA A 185 -1.45 -45.53 -7.15
C ALA A 185 -1.92 -46.90 -6.63
N PRO A 186 -1.01 -47.84 -6.29
CA PRO A 186 -1.40 -49.15 -5.80
C PRO A 186 -1.91 -49.08 -4.36
N THR A 187 -3.16 -49.50 -4.18
CA THR A 187 -3.79 -49.81 -2.89
C THR A 187 -3.22 -51.12 -2.33
N SER A 188 -2.46 -51.05 -1.23
CA SER A 188 -2.16 -52.23 -0.41
C SER A 188 -3.39 -52.62 0.40
N LYS A 189 -3.90 -53.81 0.14
CA LYS A 189 -5.01 -54.44 0.86
C LYS A 189 -4.56 -54.82 2.28
N ASN A 190 -5.21 -54.25 3.29
CA ASN A 190 -5.26 -54.84 4.64
C ASN A 190 -6.50 -55.73 4.71
N THR A 191 -6.30 -57.04 4.80
CA THR A 191 -7.34 -58.01 5.15
C THR A 191 -7.35 -58.23 6.65
N HIS A 192 -8.52 -58.04 7.26
CA HIS A 192 -8.85 -58.38 8.64
C HIS A 192 -8.75 -59.88 8.93
N SER A 193 -8.34 -60.21 10.16
CA SER A 193 -8.95 -61.30 10.96
C SER A 193 -8.68 -61.06 12.46
N THR A 194 -9.77 -60.86 13.23
CA THR A 194 -10.13 -61.39 14.58
C THR A 194 -9.03 -61.93 15.52
N ASN A 195 -9.06 -61.86 16.86
CA ASN A 195 -9.83 -61.24 17.96
C ASN A 195 -9.05 -61.63 19.28
N PRO A 196 -9.62 -61.51 20.50
CA PRO A 196 -9.28 -60.61 21.60
C PRO A 196 -8.27 -61.15 22.65
N ASP A 197 -7.74 -60.27 23.52
CA ASP A 197 -7.75 -60.40 25.00
C ASP A 197 -6.64 -59.58 25.72
N HIS A 198 -7.02 -59.12 26.93
CA HIS A 198 -6.20 -58.69 28.09
C HIS A 198 -5.79 -57.21 28.26
N ALA A 199 -6.68 -56.49 28.97
CA ALA A 199 -6.54 -55.89 30.31
C ALA A 199 -5.24 -55.16 30.75
N CYS A 200 -5.51 -53.96 31.28
CA CYS A 200 -4.70 -53.02 32.06
C CYS A 200 -3.99 -53.64 33.29
N PRO A 201 -2.95 -52.95 33.78
CA PRO A 201 -2.86 -52.55 35.19
C PRO A 201 -3.10 -51.05 35.40
#